data_AF-A0A7S3TFN4-F1
#
_entry.id   AF-A0A7S3TFN4-F1
#
_cell.length_a   1.000
_cell.length_b   1.000
_cell.length_c   1.000
_cell.angle_alpha   90.00
_cell.angle_beta   90.00
_cell.angle_gamma   90.00
#
_symmetry.space_group_name_H-M   'P 1'
#
loop_
_entity.id
_entity.type
_entity.pdbx_description
1 polymer ?
#
loop_
_entity_poly.entity_id
_entity_poly.type
_entity_poly.pdbx_seq_one_letter_code
_entity_poly.pdbx_strand_id
1 'polypeptide(L)'
;VSFCLAVLRDYLSTHDRVATGAAGAGGEERLHLAEATLAELTPNIVMLLRGVLSFPEPHFSKHLPAFYPFFADLIHCESKQIAAVLRELFAQRIAPHLQQAST
;
A
#
# COMPACT_ATOMS: atom_id res chain seq x y z
N VAL A 1 10.66 -9.20 -3.32
CA VAL A 1 9.52 -9.18 -2.36
C VAL A 1 9.88 -8.56 -1.02
N SER A 2 10.93 -9.02 -0.31
CA SER A 2 11.32 -8.44 1.00
C SER A 2 11.47 -6.91 0.98
N PHE A 3 12.17 -6.36 -0.02
CA PHE A 3 12.27 -4.92 -0.23
C PHE A 3 10.91 -4.23 -0.44
N CYS A 4 10.04 -4.79 -1.28
CA CYS A 4 8.70 -4.24 -1.54
C CYS A 4 7.87 -4.15 -0.25
N LEU A 5 7.89 -5.21 0.56
CA LEU A 5 7.17 -5.24 1.85
C LEU A 5 7.75 -4.21 2.83
N ALA A 6 9.07 -4.00 2.84
CA ALA A 6 9.69 -2.99 3.68
C ALA A 6 9.24 -1.57 3.28
N VAL A 7 9.19 -1.28 1.97
CA VAL A 7 8.70 0.00 1.45
C VAL A 7 7.24 0.25 1.80
N LEU A 8 6.37 -0.76 1.65
CA LEU A 8 4.96 -0.64 2.04
C LEU A 8 4.79 -0.41 3.55
N ARG A 9 5.57 -1.13 4.37
CA ARG A 9 5.57 -0.96 5.82
C ARG A 9 5.98 0.45 6.24
N ASP A 10 7.04 0.98 5.63
CA ASP A 10 7.56 2.31 5.96
C ASP A 10 6.57 3.42 5.57
N TYR A 11 5.94 3.28 4.41
CA TYR A 11 4.87 4.18 3.97
C TYR A 11 3.68 4.18 4.94
N LEU A 12 3.17 2.99 5.30
CA LEU A 12 2.05 2.86 6.23
C LEU A 12 2.42 3.37 7.63
N SER A 13 3.64 3.12 8.11
CA SER A 13 4.12 3.65 9.38
C SER A 13 4.18 5.17 9.37
N THR A 14 4.55 5.78 8.23
CA THR A 14 4.57 7.24 8.10
C THR A 14 3.15 7.80 8.06
N HIS A 15 2.23 7.11 7.38
CA HIS A 15 0.81 7.46 7.35
C HIS A 15 0.16 7.40 8.73
N ASP A 16 0.45 6.36 9.52
CA ASP A 16 -0.05 6.22 10.90
C ASP A 16 0.44 7.37 11.81
N ARG A 17 1.70 7.80 11.64
CA ARG A 17 2.26 8.95 12.38
C ARG A 17 1.58 10.28 12.04
N VAL A 18 1.13 10.45 10.79
CA VAL A 18 0.33 11.61 10.37
C VAL A 18 -1.07 11.52 10.98
N ALA A 19 -1.72 10.37 10.87
CA ALA A 19 -3.08 10.14 11.35
C ALA A 19 -3.22 10.27 12.89
N THR A 20 -2.21 9.82 13.63
CA THR A 20 -2.21 9.86 15.11
C THR A 20 -1.90 11.25 15.68
N GLY A 21 -1.45 12.20 14.84
CA GLY A 21 -1.14 13.56 15.23
C GLY A 21 0.06 13.64 16.18
N ALA A 22 1.10 14.39 15.79
CA ALA A 22 2.26 14.58 16.65
C ALA A 22 1.89 15.44 17.87
N ALA A 23 1.41 14.81 18.95
CA ALA A 23 1.11 15.48 20.21
C ALA A 23 2.42 15.99 20.87
N GLY A 24 2.72 17.29 20.69
CA GLY A 24 3.85 17.94 21.36
C GLY A 24 4.33 19.22 20.67
N ALA A 25 5.20 19.98 21.35
CA ALA A 25 5.89 21.13 20.77
C ALA A 25 6.74 20.68 19.55
N GLY A 26 6.58 21.34 18.40
CA GLY A 26 7.15 20.91 17.12
C GLY A 26 6.33 19.82 16.41
N GLY A 27 5.08 19.63 16.78
CA GLY A 27 4.16 18.67 16.15
C GLY A 27 3.73 19.08 14.73
N GLU A 28 3.45 20.37 14.51
CA GLU A 28 3.03 20.89 13.20
C GLU A 28 4.12 20.75 12.14
N GLU A 29 5.37 21.11 12.44
CA GLU A 29 6.50 20.98 11.50
C GLU A 29 6.77 19.50 11.15
N ARG A 30 6.70 18.60 12.14
CA ARG A 30 6.83 17.15 11.93
C ARG A 30 5.68 16.57 11.11
N LEU A 31 4.47 17.06 11.31
CA LEU A 31 3.29 16.68 10.54
C LEU A 31 3.45 17.11 9.08
N HIS A 32 3.81 18.37 8.84
CA HIS A 32 4.07 18.89 7.49
C HIS A 32 5.19 18.12 6.78
N LEU A 33 6.28 17.79 7.48
CA LEU A 33 7.37 16.99 6.91
C LEU A 33 6.90 15.56 6.57
N ALA A 34 6.08 14.95 7.43
CA ALA A 34 5.56 13.61 7.18
C ALA A 34 4.55 13.60 6.01
N GLU A 35 3.69 14.61 5.89
CA GLU A 35 2.79 14.79 4.75
C GLU A 35 3.57 15.00 3.44
N ALA A 36 4.61 15.85 3.45
CA ALA A 36 5.48 16.05 2.30
C ALA A 36 6.18 14.73 1.90
N THR A 37 6.66 13.97 2.88
CA THR A 37 7.28 12.66 2.66
C THR A 37 6.26 11.68 2.04
N LEU A 38 5.03 11.63 2.53
CA LEU A 38 3.98 10.79 1.95
C LEU A 38 3.66 11.19 0.51
N ALA A 39 3.60 12.49 0.21
CA ALA A 39 3.36 12.98 -1.13
C ALA A 39 4.47 12.54 -2.11
N GLU A 40 5.74 12.61 -1.69
CA GLU A 40 6.89 12.16 -2.48
C GLU A 40 6.96 10.64 -2.66
N LEU A 41 6.58 9.88 -1.63
CA LEU A 41 6.60 8.42 -1.68
C LEU A 41 5.40 7.81 -2.42
N THR A 42 4.25 8.49 -2.46
CA THR A 42 3.02 7.98 -3.07
C THR A 42 3.22 7.49 -4.51
N PRO A 43 3.91 8.21 -5.41
CA PRO A 43 4.21 7.70 -6.76
C PRO A 43 5.01 6.38 -6.76
N ASN A 44 5.93 6.20 -5.82
CA ASN A 44 6.72 4.97 -5.69
C ASN A 44 5.87 3.79 -5.22
N ILE A 45 4.92 4.04 -4.30
CA ILE A 45 3.94 3.03 -3.88
C ILE A 45 3.04 2.65 -5.05
N VAL A 46 2.54 3.62 -5.81
CA VAL A 46 1.74 3.38 -7.02
C VAL A 46 2.52 2.53 -8.03
N MET A 47 3.79 2.87 -8.29
CA MET A 47 4.66 2.12 -9.20
C MET A 47 4.89 0.68 -8.69
N LEU A 48 5.13 0.50 -7.39
CA LEU A 48 5.28 -0.81 -6.77
C LEU A 48 4.02 -1.65 -6.93
N LEU A 49 2.84 -1.10 -6.63
CA LEU A 49 1.56 -1.79 -6.76
C LEU A 49 1.27 -2.18 -8.21
N ARG A 50 1.58 -1.31 -9.17
CA ARG A 50 1.51 -1.65 -10.60
C ARG A 50 2.47 -2.78 -10.96
N GLY A 51 3.67 -2.78 -10.40
CA GLY A 51 4.63 -3.90 -10.55
C GLY A 51 4.05 -5.22 -10.04
N VAL A 52 3.40 -5.21 -8.87
CA VAL A 52 2.74 -6.40 -8.32
C VAL A 52 1.55 -6.85 -9.18
N LEU A 53 0.74 -5.92 -9.68
CA LEU A 53 -0.34 -6.20 -10.63
C LEU A 53 0.17 -6.87 -11.92
N SER A 54 1.40 -6.55 -12.35
CA SER A 54 2.03 -7.13 -13.54
C SER A 54 2.74 -8.46 -13.29
N PHE A 55 2.74 -9.00 -12.07
CA PHE A 55 3.38 -10.29 -11.80
C PHE A 55 2.72 -11.43 -12.59
N PRO A 56 3.49 -12.39 -13.14
CA PRO A 56 2.92 -13.62 -13.66
C PRO A 56 2.11 -14.35 -12.58
N GLU A 57 1.03 -15.03 -12.96
CA GLU A 57 0.08 -15.65 -12.02
C GLU A 57 0.70 -16.55 -10.96
N PRO A 58 1.68 -17.43 -11.27
CA PRO A 58 2.32 -18.26 -10.25
C PRO A 58 3.08 -17.44 -9.20
N HIS A 59 3.68 -16.32 -9.60
CA HIS A 59 4.41 -15.43 -8.69
C HIS A 59 3.46 -14.58 -7.85
N PHE A 60 2.39 -14.09 -8.45
CA PHE A 60 1.36 -13.35 -7.72
C PHE A 60 0.74 -14.21 -6.62
N SER A 61 0.25 -15.40 -6.99
CA SER A 61 -0.37 -16.35 -6.05
C SER A 61 0.56 -16.70 -4.89
N LYS A 62 1.84 -17.00 -5.20
CA LYS A 62 2.86 -17.32 -4.20
C LYS A 62 3.11 -16.18 -3.20
N HIS A 63 3.01 -14.92 -3.64
CA HIS A 63 3.33 -13.75 -2.82
C HIS A 63 2.11 -13.04 -2.25
N LEU A 64 0.91 -13.35 -2.73
CA LEU A 64 -0.35 -12.75 -2.31
C LEU A 64 -0.53 -12.77 -0.78
N PRO A 65 -0.30 -13.89 -0.05
CA PRO A 65 -0.46 -13.90 1.41
C PRO A 65 0.40 -12.87 2.14
N ALA A 66 1.59 -12.56 1.60
CA ALA A 66 2.50 -11.60 2.20
C ALA A 66 2.11 -10.14 1.87
N PHE A 67 1.55 -9.89 0.69
CA PHE A 67 1.13 -8.55 0.27
C PHE A 67 -0.29 -8.18 0.74
N TYR A 68 -1.17 -9.16 0.94
CA TYR A 68 -2.58 -8.93 1.22
C TYR A 68 -2.83 -8.04 2.45
N PRO A 69 -2.15 -8.21 3.61
CA PRO A 69 -2.33 -7.31 4.74
C PRO A 69 -2.03 -5.84 4.38
N PHE A 70 -0.98 -5.61 3.60
CA PHE A 70 -0.63 -4.26 3.15
C PHE A 70 -1.67 -3.68 2.20
N PHE A 71 -2.29 -4.49 1.34
CA PHE A 71 -3.38 -4.02 0.48
C PHE A 71 -4.61 -3.60 1.29
N ALA A 72 -4.94 -4.34 2.34
CA ALA A 72 -6.02 -3.99 3.25
C ALA A 72 -5.73 -2.67 3.98
N ASP A 73 -4.51 -2.50 4.50
CA ASP A 73 -4.12 -1.27 5.20
C ASP A 73 -4.09 -0.06 4.25
N LEU A 74 -3.58 -0.23 3.03
CA LEU A 74 -3.50 0.84 2.04
C LEU A 74 -4.87 1.32 1.52
N ILE A 75 -5.94 0.52 1.64
CA ILE A 75 -7.31 0.96 1.32
C ILE A 75 -7.72 2.13 2.22
N HIS A 76 -7.20 2.18 3.45
CA HIS A 76 -7.50 3.22 4.42
C HIS A 76 -6.65 4.48 4.24
N CYS A 77 -5.64 4.45 3.36
CA CYS A 77 -4.89 5.64 3.00
C CYS A 77 -5.73 6.56 2.10
N GLU A 78 -5.75 7.87 2.37
CA GLU A 78 -6.55 8.85 1.61
C GLU A 78 -5.99 9.19 0.21
N SER A 79 -5.14 8.31 -0.35
CA SER A 79 -4.54 8.49 -1.67
C SER A 79 -5.42 7.91 -2.79
N LYS A 80 -6.04 8.80 -3.58
CA LYS A 80 -6.86 8.41 -4.75
C LYS A 80 -6.09 7.57 -5.77
N GLN A 81 -4.79 7.82 -5.93
CA GLN A 81 -3.95 7.11 -6.88
C GLN A 81 -3.70 5.66 -6.43
N ILE A 82 -3.38 5.46 -5.15
CA ILE A 82 -3.20 4.14 -4.55
C ILE A 82 -4.52 3.37 -4.60
N ALA A 83 -5.63 4.00 -4.20
CA ALA A 83 -6.95 3.39 -4.24
C ALA A 83 -7.35 2.92 -5.65
N ALA A 84 -7.01 3.68 -6.69
CA ALA A 84 -7.28 3.28 -8.08
C ALA A 84 -6.54 1.98 -8.47
N VAL A 85 -5.25 1.89 -8.15
CA VAL A 85 -4.45 0.68 -8.46
C VAL A 85 -4.89 -0.51 -7.60
N LEU A 86 -5.25 -0.28 -6.33
CA LEU A 86 -5.77 -1.34 -5.48
C LEU A 86 -7.09 -1.91 -6.01
N ARG A 87 -8.03 -1.05 -6.43
CA ARG A 87 -9.29 -1.52 -7.06
C ARG A 87 -9.02 -2.41 -8.27
N GLU A 88 -8.06 -2.02 -9.10
CA GLU A 88 -7.64 -2.81 -10.26
C GLU A 88 -7.06 -4.16 -9.84
N LEU A 89 -6.18 -4.18 -8.84
CA LEU A 89 -5.56 -5.38 -8.28
C LEU A 89 -6.60 -6.32 -7.66
N PHE A 90 -7.56 -5.78 -6.90
CA PHE A 90 -8.64 -6.57 -6.32
C PHE A 90 -9.55 -7.17 -7.40
N ALA A 91 -9.93 -6.38 -8.41
CA ALA A 91 -10.83 -6.83 -9.47
C ALA A 91 -10.18 -7.86 -10.40
N GLN A 92 -8.93 -7.64 -10.82
CA GLN A 92 -8.28 -8.45 -11.85
C GLN A 92 -7.55 -9.67 -11.27
N ARG A 93 -7.09 -9.60 -10.03
CA ARG A 93 -6.22 -10.65 -9.46
C ARG A 93 -6.84 -11.33 -8.26
N ILE A 94 -7.28 -10.57 -7.25
CA ILE A 94 -7.72 -11.15 -5.98
C ILE A 94 -9.11 -11.80 -6.09
N ALA A 95 -10.10 -11.12 -6.68
CA ALA A 95 -11.45 -11.67 -6.79
C ALA A 95 -11.50 -12.99 -7.60
N PRO A 96 -10.82 -13.11 -8.75
CA PRO A 96 -10.71 -14.39 -9.45
C PRO A 96 -10.02 -15.47 -8.61
N HIS A 97 -8.97 -15.12 -7.87
CA HIS A 97 -8.24 -16.06 -7.01
C HIS A 97 -9.13 -16.59 -5.86
N LEU A 98 -9.98 -15.75 -5.27
CA LEU A 98 -10.92 -16.15 -4.23
C LEU A 98 -12.05 -17.05 -4.77
N GLN A 99 -12.51 -16.79 -5.99
CA GLN A 99 -13.51 -17.64 -6.65
C GLN A 99 -12.96 -19.04 -6.96
N GLN A 100 -11.68 -19.15 -7.34
CA GLN A 100 -11.01 -20.43 -7.60
C GLN A 100 -10.71 -21.21 -6.31
N ALA A 101 -10.45 -20.54 -5.19
CA ALA A 101 -10.22 -21.20 -3.90
C ALA A 101 -11.50 -21.77 -3.26
N SER A 102 -12.68 -21.43 -3.79
CA SER A 102 -14.00 -21.83 -3.27
C SER A 102 -14.59 -23.06 -3.98
N THR A 103 -13.87 -23.62 -4.95
CA THR A 103 -14.21 -24.85 -5.71
C THR A 103 -13.19 -25.94 -5.44
#